data_AF-A0A7Z9BP64-F1
#
_entry.id   AF-A0A7Z9BP64-F1
#
_cell.length_a   1.000
_cell.length_b   1.000
_cell.length_c   1.000
_cell.angle_alpha   90.00
_cell.angle_beta   90.00
_cell.angle_gamma   90.00
#
_symmetry.space_group_name_H-M   'P 1'
#
loop_
_entity.id
_entity.type
_entity.pdbx_description
1 polymer ?
#
loop_
_entity_poly.entity_id
_entity_poly.type
_entity_poly.pdbx_seq_one_letter_code
_entity_poly.pdbx_strand_id
1 'polypeptide(L)'
;MDRFLYEKSISYQGHLIIPFVRVTVSDKKIYSYILLSQLGHKGKYHKSENPADLYCSQLEKIIEIAQDHLDQYSDTVPKSDYFQYRYTYQNDLIVIYQEAGKYFYDHYKPYSLNNVAAPKLFPSEQDCINWVKAGLDRSGTIS
;
A
#
# COMPACT_ATOMS: atom_id res chain seq x y z
N MET A 1 8.41 13.15 7.09
CA MET A 1 7.69 12.34 6.10
C MET A 1 6.26 12.83 6.03
N ASP A 2 5.81 13.27 4.85
CA ASP A 2 4.50 13.93 4.71
C ASP A 2 3.32 12.99 4.57
N ARG A 3 3.46 11.85 3.90
CA ARG A 3 2.48 10.73 3.81
C ARG A 3 3.02 9.65 2.88
N PHE A 4 2.39 8.49 2.90
CA PHE A 4 2.52 7.50 1.84
C PHE A 4 1.81 7.98 0.56
N LEU A 5 2.45 7.74 -0.58
CA LEU A 5 1.93 8.07 -1.92
C LEU A 5 1.23 6.84 -2.50
N TYR A 6 0.12 6.42 -1.88
CA TYR A 6 -0.61 5.22 -2.30
C TYR A 6 -1.08 5.26 -3.76
N GLU A 7 -1.42 6.44 -4.28
CA GLU A 7 -1.76 6.67 -5.69
C GLU A 7 -0.59 6.42 -6.65
N LYS A 8 0.63 6.31 -6.15
CA LYS A 8 1.86 5.99 -6.89
C LYS A 8 2.39 4.59 -6.56
N SER A 9 1.66 3.81 -5.76
CA SER A 9 2.07 2.46 -5.38
C SER A 9 1.94 1.47 -6.54
N ILE A 10 2.83 0.49 -6.57
CA ILE A 10 2.81 -0.60 -7.56
C ILE A 10 2.84 -1.96 -6.86
N SER A 11 2.11 -2.93 -7.41
CA SER A 11 2.23 -4.32 -6.97
C SER A 11 3.39 -4.97 -7.73
N TYR A 12 4.26 -5.66 -7.00
CA TYR A 12 5.40 -6.39 -7.57
C TYR A 12 5.75 -7.59 -6.70
N GLN A 13 5.81 -8.78 -7.30
CA GLN A 13 6.17 -10.03 -6.62
C GLN A 13 5.46 -10.27 -5.26
N GLY A 14 4.15 -10.03 -5.18
CA GLY A 14 3.38 -10.22 -3.93
C GLY A 14 3.64 -9.16 -2.84
N HIS A 15 4.27 -8.04 -3.22
CA HIS A 15 4.47 -6.88 -2.38
C HIS A 15 3.82 -5.65 -3.01
N LEU A 16 3.30 -4.74 -2.19
CA LEU A 16 2.98 -3.39 -2.62
C LEU A 16 4.17 -2.49 -2.29
N ILE A 17 4.77 -1.91 -3.32
CA ILE A 17 5.80 -0.87 -3.19
C ILE A 17 5.09 0.45 -2.99
N ILE A 18 5.30 1.06 -1.82
CA ILE A 18 4.62 2.28 -1.39
C ILE A 18 5.65 3.41 -1.28
N PRO A 19 5.79 4.27 -2.29
CA PRO A 19 6.73 5.37 -2.24
C PRO A 19 6.26 6.46 -1.27
N PHE A 20 7.21 7.21 -0.71
CA PHE A 20 6.95 8.39 0.11
C PHE A 20 8.11 9.40 0.02
N VAL A 21 7.83 10.65 0.37
CA VAL A 21 8.87 11.68 0.49
C VAL A 21 9.52 11.56 1.87
N ARG A 22 10.82 11.21 1.89
CA ARG A 22 11.61 11.11 3.12
C ARG A 22 11.96 12.50 3.64
N VAL A 23 12.49 13.35 2.76
CA VAL A 23 12.93 14.72 3.07
C VAL A 23 12.83 15.60 1.82
N THR A 24 12.73 16.91 2.02
CA THR A 24 12.84 17.91 0.95
C THR A 24 14.09 18.76 1.21
N VAL A 25 14.99 18.85 0.23
CA VAL A 25 16.23 19.62 0.31
C VAL A 25 16.25 20.61 -0.84
N SER A 26 16.28 21.92 -0.54
CA SER A 26 16.27 22.98 -1.55
C SER A 26 15.16 22.78 -2.61
N ASP A 27 13.93 22.57 -2.13
CA ASP A 27 12.72 22.28 -2.92
C ASP A 27 12.74 20.99 -3.74
N LYS A 28 13.81 20.19 -3.65
CA LYS A 28 13.89 18.86 -4.26
C LYS A 28 13.45 17.80 -3.27
N LYS A 29 12.45 17.01 -3.66
CA LYS A 29 11.99 15.85 -2.91
C LYS A 29 13.00 14.72 -3.02
N ILE A 30 13.31 14.09 -1.90
CA ILE A 30 14.05 12.84 -1.82
C ILE A 30 13.07 11.75 -1.41
N TYR A 31 12.93 10.76 -2.28
CA TYR A 31 12.01 9.65 -2.13
C TYR A 31 12.67 8.44 -1.48
N SER A 32 11.84 7.70 -0.77
CA SER A 32 12.09 6.38 -0.21
C SER A 32 10.83 5.52 -0.44
N TYR A 33 10.83 4.27 0.01
CA TYR A 33 9.69 3.36 -0.14
C TYR A 33 9.50 2.47 1.09
N ILE A 34 8.28 1.97 1.27
CA ILE A 34 7.97 0.86 2.18
C ILE A 34 7.41 -0.29 1.37
N LEU A 35 7.76 -1.51 1.74
CA LEU A 35 7.16 -2.73 1.22
C LEU A 35 6.02 -3.20 2.14
N LEU A 36 4.87 -3.50 1.57
CA LEU A 36 3.77 -4.19 2.25
C LEU A 36 3.61 -5.57 1.61
N SER A 37 3.94 -6.63 2.35
CA SER A 37 3.83 -8.01 1.85
C SER A 37 2.41 -8.55 1.97
N GLN A 38 1.92 -9.25 0.95
CA GLN A 38 0.66 -9.99 0.97
C GLN A 38 0.62 -11.10 2.03
N LEU A 39 1.79 -11.58 2.47
CA LEU A 39 1.89 -12.61 3.52
C LEU A 39 1.70 -12.05 4.94
N GLY A 40 1.44 -10.74 5.06
CA GLY A 40 1.35 -10.09 6.36
C GLY A 40 2.65 -10.25 7.14
N HIS A 41 2.54 -10.33 8.47
CA HIS A 41 3.69 -10.53 9.38
C HIS A 41 4.54 -11.79 9.11
N LYS A 42 4.09 -12.71 8.26
CA LYS A 42 4.86 -13.90 7.87
C LYS A 42 5.83 -13.65 6.72
N GLY A 43 5.66 -12.55 5.97
CA GLY A 43 6.53 -12.20 4.84
C GLY A 43 7.75 -11.40 5.28
N LYS A 44 8.91 -11.72 4.70
CA LYS A 44 10.22 -11.12 5.05
C LYS A 44 10.22 -9.59 5.04
N TYR A 45 9.50 -8.98 4.09
CA TYR A 45 9.50 -7.53 3.89
C TYR A 45 8.17 -6.84 4.26
N HIS A 46 7.36 -7.43 5.13
CA HIS A 46 6.13 -6.79 5.56
C HIS A 46 6.38 -5.53 6.41
N LYS A 47 5.90 -4.38 5.92
CA LYS A 47 6.12 -3.05 6.51
C LYS A 47 7.60 -2.66 6.64
N SER A 48 8.46 -3.21 5.78
CA SER A 48 9.88 -2.89 5.77
C SER A 48 10.14 -1.60 5.00
N GLU A 49 10.68 -0.59 5.69
CA GLU A 49 11.12 0.65 5.05
C GLU A 49 12.46 0.43 4.37
N ASN A 50 12.50 0.72 3.06
CA ASN A 50 13.69 0.80 2.22
C ASN A 50 14.78 -0.24 2.52
N PRO A 51 14.50 -1.55 2.37
CA PRO A 51 15.49 -2.59 2.64
C PRO A 51 16.73 -2.54 1.73
N ALA A 52 16.68 -1.80 0.62
CA ALA A 52 17.85 -1.53 -0.23
C ALA A 52 18.75 -0.41 0.32
N ASP A 53 18.25 0.40 1.28
CA ASP A 53 18.89 1.60 1.83
C ASP A 53 19.39 2.60 0.77
N LEU A 54 18.62 2.73 -0.32
CA LEU A 54 18.88 3.66 -1.41
C LEU A 54 17.77 4.70 -1.51
N TYR A 55 18.15 5.95 -1.79
CA TYR A 55 17.24 7.09 -1.89
C TYR A 55 17.40 7.76 -3.25
N CYS A 56 16.33 8.32 -3.80
CA CYS A 56 16.39 8.98 -5.10
C CYS A 56 15.53 10.24 -5.14
N SER A 57 15.93 11.24 -5.93
CA SER A 57 15.10 12.42 -6.20
C SER A 57 14.03 12.19 -7.26
N GLN A 58 14.02 11.03 -7.90
CA GLN A 58 13.05 10.62 -8.92
C GLN A 58 12.14 9.53 -8.34
N LEU A 59 10.84 9.72 -8.48
CA LEU A 59 9.83 8.79 -7.98
C LEU A 59 9.89 7.44 -8.70
N GLU A 60 10.08 7.47 -10.01
CA GLU A 60 10.16 6.28 -10.86
C GLU A 60 11.40 5.45 -10.48
N LYS A 61 12.52 6.12 -10.22
CA LYS A 61 13.77 5.44 -9.89
C LYS A 61 13.75 4.78 -8.51
N ILE A 62 13.06 5.36 -7.52
CA ILE A 62 12.92 4.69 -6.22
C ILE A 62 12.04 3.44 -6.30
N ILE A 63 11.09 3.42 -7.25
CA ILE A 63 10.27 2.25 -7.54
C ILE A 63 11.13 1.16 -8.21
N GLU A 64 11.94 1.51 -9.20
CA GLU A 64 12.88 0.58 -9.85
C GLU A 64 13.83 -0.06 -8.82
N ILE A 65 14.40 0.75 -7.91
CA ILE A 65 15.26 0.25 -6.82
C ILE A 65 14.54 -0.80 -5.97
N ALA A 66 13.26 -0.56 -5.63
CA ALA A 66 12.48 -1.51 -4.84
C ALA A 66 12.19 -2.81 -5.62
N GLN A 67 11.97 -2.72 -6.94
CA GLN A 67 11.78 -3.88 -7.81
C GLN A 67 13.07 -4.69 -7.92
N ASP A 68 14.21 -4.05 -8.20
CA ASP A 68 15.54 -4.68 -8.27
C ASP A 68 15.88 -5.41 -6.96
N HIS A 69 15.53 -4.81 -5.81
CA HIS A 69 15.69 -5.43 -4.50
C HIS A 69 14.83 -6.69 -4.35
N LEU A 70 13.56 -6.62 -4.75
CA LEU A 70 12.66 -7.78 -4.70
C LEU A 70 13.12 -8.90 -5.64
N ASP A 71 13.57 -8.56 -6.86
CA ASP A 71 14.10 -9.54 -7.82
C ASP A 71 15.25 -10.38 -7.25
N GLN A 72 16.06 -9.80 -6.37
CA GLN A 72 17.21 -10.48 -5.76
C GLN A 72 16.87 -11.21 -4.46
N TYR A 73 15.95 -10.69 -3.66
CA TYR A 73 15.81 -11.09 -2.26
C TYR A 73 14.41 -11.51 -1.81
N SER A 74 13.42 -11.44 -2.70
CA SER A 74 12.04 -11.77 -2.39
C SER A 74 11.86 -13.25 -2.00
N ASP A 75 11.04 -13.49 -0.99
CA ASP A 75 10.66 -14.81 -0.49
C ASP A 75 9.32 -15.30 -1.08
N THR A 76 8.71 -14.51 -1.96
CA THR A 76 7.36 -14.76 -2.49
C THR A 76 7.37 -15.17 -3.95
N VAL A 77 6.69 -16.29 -4.24
CA VAL A 77 6.21 -16.64 -5.58
C VAL A 77 4.70 -16.44 -5.58
N PRO A 78 4.18 -15.26 -5.96
CA PRO A 78 2.75 -14.98 -5.87
C PRO A 78 1.96 -15.87 -6.84
N LYS A 79 0.90 -16.53 -6.34
CA LYS A 79 -0.06 -17.25 -7.19
C LYS A 79 -1.03 -16.30 -7.91
N SER A 80 -1.24 -15.11 -7.35
CA SER A 80 -2.09 -14.05 -7.85
C SER A 80 -1.61 -12.71 -7.29
N ASP A 81 -2.05 -11.61 -7.90
CA ASP A 81 -1.76 -10.26 -7.38
C ASP A 81 -2.77 -9.86 -6.30
N TYR A 82 -2.39 -10.02 -5.01
CA TYR A 82 -3.22 -9.60 -3.87
C TYR A 82 -3.55 -8.09 -3.89
N PHE A 83 -2.69 -7.26 -4.47
CA PHE A 83 -2.85 -5.80 -4.50
C PHE A 83 -3.45 -5.28 -5.82
N GLN A 84 -3.99 -6.19 -6.64
CA GLN A 84 -4.64 -5.86 -7.90
C GLN A 84 -5.78 -4.85 -7.71
N TYR A 85 -6.65 -5.12 -6.73
CA TYR A 85 -7.81 -4.28 -6.41
C TYR A 85 -7.49 -3.32 -5.25
N ARG A 86 -6.50 -2.45 -5.47
CA ARG A 86 -6.16 -1.36 -4.55
C ARG A 86 -6.76 -0.04 -5.00
N TYR A 87 -7.23 0.74 -4.03
CA TYR A 87 -7.84 2.06 -4.23
C TYR A 87 -7.20 3.06 -3.29
N THR A 88 -7.04 4.30 -3.77
CA THR A 88 -6.72 5.45 -2.92
C THR A 88 -7.96 6.31 -2.76
N TYR A 89 -8.37 6.59 -1.53
CA TYR A 89 -9.50 7.48 -1.24
C TYR A 89 -9.22 8.33 0.00
N GLN A 90 -9.35 9.65 -0.12
CA GLN A 90 -8.98 10.60 0.94
C GLN A 90 -7.55 10.37 1.51
N ASN A 91 -6.60 9.98 0.65
CA ASN A 91 -5.23 9.57 0.98
C ASN A 91 -5.10 8.26 1.78
N ASP A 92 -6.19 7.55 2.06
CA ASP A 92 -6.16 6.20 2.63
C ASP A 92 -5.96 5.17 1.52
N LEU A 93 -5.32 4.05 1.85
CA LEU A 93 -5.21 2.87 0.99
C LEU A 93 -6.29 1.87 1.39
N ILE A 94 -7.05 1.42 0.41
CA ILE A 94 -8.03 0.34 0.55
C ILE A 94 -7.57 -0.78 -0.39
N VAL A 95 -7.33 -1.97 0.15
CA VAL A 95 -7.00 -3.15 -0.65
C VAL A 95 -8.15 -4.12 -0.52
N ILE A 96 -8.84 -4.41 -1.62
CA ILE A 96 -9.95 -5.37 -1.65
C ILE A 96 -9.39 -6.70 -2.15
N TYR A 97 -9.79 -7.80 -1.53
CA TYR A 97 -9.47 -9.14 -2.00
C TYR A 97 -10.66 -10.07 -1.81
N GLN A 98 -10.67 -11.14 -2.61
CA GLN A 98 -11.73 -12.13 -2.60
C GLN A 98 -11.19 -13.46 -2.06
N GLU A 99 -11.92 -14.04 -1.11
CA GLU A 99 -11.68 -15.38 -0.61
C GLU A 99 -13.02 -16.12 -0.48
N ALA A 100 -13.08 -17.36 -0.99
CA ALA A 100 -14.29 -18.22 -0.95
C ALA A 100 -15.59 -17.52 -1.41
N GLY A 101 -15.52 -16.67 -2.44
CA GLY A 101 -16.70 -15.96 -2.96
C GLY A 101 -17.15 -14.76 -2.12
N LYS A 102 -16.38 -14.37 -1.10
CA LYS A 102 -16.63 -13.20 -0.25
C LYS A 102 -15.55 -12.17 -0.44
N TYR A 103 -15.92 -10.90 -0.35
CA TYR A 103 -15.00 -9.77 -0.46
C TYR A 103 -14.65 -9.23 0.92
N PHE A 104 -13.36 -8.98 1.10
CA PHE A 104 -12.73 -8.43 2.28
C PHE A 104 -11.97 -7.17 1.88
N TYR A 105 -11.59 -6.36 2.88
CA TYR A 105 -10.72 -5.23 2.65
C TYR A 105 -9.74 -5.05 3.79
N ASP A 106 -8.55 -4.61 3.42
CA ASP A 106 -7.63 -3.93 4.32
C ASP A 106 -7.78 -2.41 4.15
N HIS A 107 -7.57 -1.68 5.22
CA HIS A 107 -7.64 -0.23 5.24
C HIS A 107 -6.45 0.36 5.98
N TYR A 108 -5.65 1.17 5.30
CA TYR A 108 -4.45 1.79 5.84
C TYR A 108 -4.54 3.31 5.76
N LYS A 109 -4.20 3.99 6.87
CA LYS A 109 -4.21 5.45 6.97
C LYS A 109 -3.02 6.07 6.23
N PRO A 110 -3.02 7.37 5.91
CA PRO A 110 -2.01 7.97 5.02
C PRO A 110 -0.59 7.96 5.60
N TYR A 111 -0.47 7.72 6.91
CA TYR A 111 0.77 7.77 7.67
C TYR A 111 1.06 6.47 8.41
N SER A 112 0.23 5.45 8.26
CA SER A 112 0.34 4.20 9.02
C SER A 112 -0.11 3.01 8.20
N LEU A 113 0.72 1.97 8.17
CA LEU A 113 0.40 0.67 7.58
C LEU A 113 -0.23 -0.28 8.60
N ASN A 114 -0.85 0.23 9.66
CA ASN A 114 -1.70 -0.58 10.52
C ASN A 114 -3.08 -0.71 9.89
N ASN A 115 -3.53 -1.94 9.67
CA ASN A 115 -4.84 -2.22 9.13
C ASN A 115 -5.90 -1.81 10.17
N VAL A 116 -6.76 -0.85 9.81
CA VAL A 116 -7.85 -0.34 10.64
C VAL A 116 -9.22 -0.79 10.13
N ALA A 117 -9.26 -1.76 9.20
CA ALA A 117 -10.49 -2.31 8.67
C ALA A 117 -11.35 -2.91 9.79
N ALA A 118 -12.63 -2.56 9.79
CA ALA A 118 -13.63 -3.25 10.58
C ALA A 118 -13.92 -4.63 9.95
N PRO A 119 -14.06 -5.70 10.75
CA PRO A 119 -14.31 -7.04 10.25
C PRO A 119 -15.70 -7.10 9.59
N LYS A 120 -15.74 -7.08 8.25
CA LYS A 120 -16.97 -7.09 7.47
C LYS A 120 -16.78 -7.80 6.13
N LEU A 121 -17.78 -8.58 5.76
CA LEU A 121 -17.86 -9.30 4.49
C LEU A 121 -18.79 -8.61 3.53
N PHE A 122 -18.43 -8.61 2.25
CA PHE A 122 -19.24 -8.04 1.19
C PHE A 122 -19.54 -9.06 0.09
N PRO A 123 -20.72 -8.95 -0.57
CA PRO A 123 -21.09 -9.82 -1.67
C PRO A 123 -20.42 -9.41 -3.00
N SER A 124 -19.93 -8.17 -3.10
CA SER A 124 -19.19 -7.68 -4.26
C SER A 124 -18.09 -6.68 -3.87
N GLU A 125 -17.11 -6.49 -4.76
CA GLU A 125 -16.10 -5.43 -4.67
C GLU A 125 -16.76 -4.04 -4.57
N GLN A 126 -17.80 -3.80 -5.39
CA GLN A 126 -18.50 -2.52 -5.45
C GLN A 126 -19.20 -2.18 -4.13
N ASP A 127 -19.84 -3.17 -3.49
CA ASP A 127 -20.47 -2.98 -2.18
C ASP A 127 -19.44 -2.68 -1.09
N CYS A 128 -18.28 -3.34 -1.17
CA CYS A 128 -17.17 -3.11 -0.26
C CYS A 128 -16.65 -1.68 -0.37
N ILE A 129 -16.28 -1.23 -1.57
CA ILE A 129 -15.71 0.12 -1.75
C ILE A 129 -16.73 1.22 -1.43
N ASN A 130 -18.01 1.03 -1.76
CA ASN A 130 -19.07 1.99 -1.42
C ASN A 130 -19.24 2.13 0.09
N TRP A 131 -19.21 1.03 0.83
CA TRP A 131 -19.33 1.06 2.28
C TRP A 131 -18.14 1.76 2.94
N VAL A 132 -16.92 1.49 2.47
CA VAL A 132 -15.70 2.13 3.00
C VAL A 132 -15.73 3.64 2.74
N LYS A 133 -16.06 4.06 1.50
CA LYS A 133 -16.19 5.48 1.15
C LYS A 133 -17.23 6.19 2.02
N ALA A 134 -18.43 5.62 2.17
CA ALA A 134 -19.45 6.19 3.04
C ALA A 134 -19.02 6.28 4.51
N GLY A 135 -18.20 5.35 5.00
CA GLY A 135 -17.58 5.42 6.32
C GLY A 135 -16.61 6.61 6.46
N LEU A 136 -15.75 6.79 5.45
CA LEU A 136 -14.78 7.89 5.40
C LEU A 136 -15.46 9.25 5.27
N ASP A 137 -16.47 9.38 4.41
CA ASP A 137 -17.21 10.64 4.20
C ASP A 137 -17.89 11.13 5.48
N ARG A 138 -18.52 10.22 6.24
CA ARG A 138 -19.13 10.57 7.54
C ARG A 138 -18.10 11.02 8.57
N SER A 139 -16.90 10.44 8.52
CA SER A 139 -15.82 10.76 9.46
C SER A 139 -15.17 12.11 9.14
N GLY A 140 -15.06 12.47 7.86
CA GLY A 140 -14.50 13.74 7.40
C GLY A 140 -15.43 14.95 7.55
N THR A 141 -16.69 14.76 7.95
CA THR A 141 -17.65 15.85 8.16
C THR A 141 -17.59 16.44 9.59
N ILE A 142 -16.71 15.90 10.46
CA ILE A 142 -16.57 16.32 11.88
C ILE A 142 -15.29 17.16 12.12
N SER A 143 -14.56 17.54 11.05
CA SER A 143 -13.36 18.40 11.16
C SER A 143 -13.66 19.88 10.97
#